data_AF-A0A3N4H277-F1
#
_entry.id   AF-A0A3N4H277-F1
#
_cell.length_a   1.000
_cell.length_b   1.000
_cell.length_c   1.000
_cell.angle_alpha   90.00
_cell.angle_beta   90.00
_cell.angle_gamma   90.00
#
_symmetry.space_group_name_H-M   'P 1'
#
loop_
_entity.id
_entity.type
_entity.pdbx_description
1 polymer ?
#
loop_
_entity_poly.entity_id
_entity_poly.type
_entity_poly.pdbx_seq_one_letter_code
_entity_poly.pdbx_strand_id
1 'polypeptide(L)'
;MTKEELEAFRSAYQKAAKKSIKAKNRNGRVINEQSDWVWFDRDTIQKLLDMTDPDKGGIKIYFGQYDKKNVEMLPKERRDKHDYVGRVSLALAACNKKENEYEDIYSEANEIQDTSNLMLMSRNNRDSPVNAGNVCPPDCTP
;
A
#
# COMPACT_ATOMS: atom_id res chain seq x y z
N MET A 1 5.37 5.48 1.84
CA MET A 1 4.07 6.08 1.48
C MET A 1 3.69 7.07 2.56
N THR A 2 3.80 8.37 2.32
CA THR A 2 3.42 9.39 3.31
C THR A 2 1.92 9.38 3.61
N LYS A 3 1.47 10.12 4.63
CA LYS A 3 0.04 10.30 4.92
C LYS A 3 -0.73 10.86 3.73
N GLU A 4 -0.19 11.88 3.07
CA GLU A 4 -0.80 12.49 1.88
C GLU A 4 -0.88 11.48 0.72
N GLU A 5 0.15 10.65 0.57
CA GLU A 5 0.18 9.55 -0.39
C GLU A 5 -0.87 8.47 -0.08
N LEU A 6 -1.01 8.08 1.19
CA LEU A 6 -2.04 7.15 1.66
C LEU A 6 -3.44 7.70 1.42
N GLU A 7 -3.67 8.98 1.67
CA GLU A 7 -4.97 9.63 1.43
C GLU A 7 -5.31 9.65 -0.06
N ALA A 8 -4.35 9.97 -0.93
CA ALA A 8 -4.54 9.92 -2.38
C ALA A 8 -4.88 8.50 -2.87
N PHE A 9 -4.15 7.50 -2.36
CA PHE A 9 -4.38 6.08 -2.63
C PHE A 9 -5.79 5.62 -2.22
N ARG A 10 -6.24 6.00 -1.02
CA ARG A 10 -7.58 5.67 -0.51
C ARG A 10 -8.68 6.40 -1.28
N SER A 11 -8.46 7.67 -1.63
CA SER A 11 -9.44 8.49 -2.36
C SER A 11 -9.76 7.92 -3.74
N ALA A 12 -8.74 7.41 -4.45
CA ALA A 12 -8.92 6.75 -5.74
C ALA A 12 -9.88 5.54 -5.63
N TYR A 13 -9.65 4.66 -4.66
CA TYR A 13 -10.51 3.50 -4.41
C TYR A 13 -11.94 3.88 -4.01
N GLN A 14 -12.11 4.91 -3.17
CA GLN A 14 -13.44 5.40 -2.79
C GLN A 14 -14.24 5.92 -3.99
N LYS A 15 -13.57 6.48 -5.00
CA LYS A 15 -14.21 6.96 -6.23
C LYS A 15 -14.56 5.84 -7.19
N ALA A 16 -13.70 4.83 -7.33
CA ALA A 16 -13.91 3.74 -8.27
C ALA A 16 -14.67 2.56 -7.65
N ALA A 17 -14.02 1.83 -6.74
CA ALA A 17 -14.49 0.53 -6.28
C ALA A 17 -15.59 0.61 -5.22
N LYS A 18 -15.50 1.55 -4.26
CA LYS A 18 -16.56 1.71 -3.23
C LYS A 18 -17.91 2.16 -3.83
N LYS A 19 -17.91 2.73 -5.04
CA LYS A 19 -19.11 3.21 -5.75
C LYS A 19 -19.57 2.25 -6.88
N SER A 20 -19.09 1.01 -6.93
CA SER A 20 -19.43 0.02 -7.98
C SER A 20 -19.07 0.44 -9.41
N ILE A 21 -18.17 1.42 -9.59
CA ILE A 21 -17.72 1.86 -10.90
C ILE A 21 -16.58 0.95 -11.34
N LYS A 22 -16.72 0.29 -12.49
CA LYS A 22 -15.64 -0.53 -13.05
C LYS A 22 -14.39 0.34 -13.22
N ALA A 23 -13.28 -0.12 -12.65
CA ALA A 23 -12.02 0.59 -12.72
C ALA A 23 -11.55 0.74 -14.18
N LYS A 24 -10.79 1.81 -14.44
CA LYS A 24 -10.20 2.08 -15.75
C LYS A 24 -8.68 2.13 -15.65
N ASN A 25 -7.99 1.56 -16.64
CA ASN A 25 -6.54 1.64 -16.73
C ASN A 25 -6.07 3.04 -17.18
N ARG A 26 -4.76 3.24 -17.31
CA ARG A 26 -4.17 4.52 -17.76
C ARG A 26 -4.73 5.06 -19.08
N ASN A 27 -5.25 4.18 -19.95
CA ASN A 27 -5.80 4.51 -21.25
C ASN A 27 -7.33 4.68 -21.23
N GLY A 28 -7.95 4.66 -20.05
CA GLY A 28 -9.40 4.82 -19.90
C GLY A 28 -10.22 3.56 -20.24
N ARG A 29 -9.56 2.43 -20.51
CA ARG A 29 -10.24 1.15 -20.78
C ARG A 29 -10.64 0.48 -19.47
N VAL A 30 -11.82 -0.14 -19.47
CA VAL A 30 -12.33 -0.91 -18.33
C VAL A 30 -11.40 -2.08 -18.02
N ILE A 31 -11.11 -2.26 -16.74
CA ILE A 31 -10.36 -3.41 -16.21
C ILE A 31 -11.36 -4.51 -15.88
N ASN A 32 -11.26 -5.64 -16.57
CA ASN A 32 -12.13 -6.80 -16.35
C ASN A 32 -11.54 -7.79 -15.34
N GLU A 33 -10.23 -7.78 -15.14
CA GLU A 33 -9.49 -8.68 -14.26
C GLU A 33 -8.75 -7.86 -13.19
N GLN A 34 -9.02 -8.15 -11.92
CA GLN A 34 -8.41 -7.48 -10.77
C GLN A 34 -7.19 -8.25 -10.26
N SER A 35 -6.47 -7.68 -9.29
CA SER A 35 -5.35 -8.37 -8.63
C SER A 35 -5.85 -9.63 -7.91
N ASP A 36 -5.24 -10.78 -8.18
CA ASP A 36 -5.69 -12.07 -7.65
C ASP A 36 -5.18 -12.38 -6.23
N TRP A 37 -3.90 -12.08 -5.97
CA TRP A 37 -3.29 -12.29 -4.66
C TRP A 37 -2.22 -11.26 -4.34
N VAL A 38 -1.94 -11.12 -3.05
CA VAL A 38 -0.88 -10.27 -2.50
C VAL A 38 -0.06 -11.09 -1.53
N TRP A 39 1.25 -11.16 -1.76
CA TRP A 39 2.17 -11.84 -0.86
C TRP A 39 2.95 -10.83 -0.01
N PHE A 40 3.14 -11.18 1.26
CA PHE A 40 3.94 -10.43 2.22
C PHE A 40 4.98 -11.37 2.81
N ASP A 41 6.23 -10.93 2.86
CA ASP A 41 7.26 -11.66 3.55
C ASP A 41 7.05 -11.59 5.08
N ARG A 42 7.57 -12.60 5.77
CA ARG A 42 7.43 -12.72 7.22
C ARG A 42 8.06 -11.55 7.96
N ASP A 43 9.22 -11.07 7.52
CA ASP A 43 10.00 -10.05 8.23
C ASP A 43 9.30 -8.70 8.20
N THR A 44 8.66 -8.36 7.09
CA THR A 44 7.80 -7.19 6.95
C THR A 44 6.64 -7.24 7.94
N ILE A 45 5.94 -8.38 8.02
CA ILE A 45 4.83 -8.57 8.95
C ILE A 45 5.33 -8.45 10.39
N GLN A 46 6.47 -9.08 10.71
CA GLN A 46 7.03 -9.04 12.06
C GLN A 46 7.42 -7.61 12.46
N LYS A 47 8.10 -6.86 11.59
CA LYS A 47 8.48 -5.46 11.85
C LYS A 47 7.27 -4.58 12.16
N LEU A 48 6.15 -4.80 11.48
CA LEU A 48 4.91 -4.06 11.76
C LEU A 48 4.32 -4.45 13.11
N LEU A 49 4.38 -5.72 13.49
CA LEU A 49 3.90 -6.18 14.80
C LEU A 49 4.77 -5.67 15.95
N ASP A 50 6.09 -5.59 15.75
CA ASP A 50 7.04 -5.09 16.75
C ASP A 50 6.80 -3.60 17.10
N MET A 51 6.13 -2.85 16.21
CA MET A 51 5.71 -1.46 16.47
C MET A 51 4.45 -1.35 17.33
N THR A 52 3.74 -2.46 17.56
CA THR A 52 2.41 -2.46 18.19
C THR A 52 2.45 -2.86 19.66
N ASP A 53 1.37 -2.57 20.37
CA ASP A 53 1.17 -3.04 21.74
C ASP A 53 1.07 -4.58 21.76
N PRO A 54 1.75 -5.31 22.66
CA PRO A 54 1.74 -6.78 22.66
C PRO A 54 0.34 -7.42 22.83
N ASP A 55 -0.58 -6.74 23.51
CA ASP A 55 -1.89 -7.28 23.86
C ASP A 55 -3.02 -6.74 22.97
N LYS A 56 -2.85 -5.52 22.45
CA LYS A 56 -3.86 -4.77 21.68
C LYS A 56 -3.44 -4.46 20.25
N GLY A 57 -2.23 -4.88 19.88
CA GLY A 57 -1.60 -4.63 18.61
C GLY A 57 -2.05 -5.54 17.49
N GLY A 58 -1.95 -5.03 16.27
CA GLY A 58 -2.23 -5.77 15.07
C GLY A 58 -1.89 -4.98 13.81
N ILE A 59 -2.23 -5.56 12.66
CA ILE A 59 -1.99 -4.95 11.36
C ILE A 59 -3.30 -4.48 10.78
N LYS A 60 -3.38 -3.19 10.44
CA LYS A 60 -4.48 -2.65 9.65
C LYS A 60 -4.13 -2.72 8.16
N ILE A 61 -5.05 -3.27 7.39
CA ILE A 61 -4.92 -3.39 5.93
C ILE A 61 -5.78 -2.32 5.26
N TYR A 62 -5.14 -1.47 4.48
CA TYR A 62 -5.78 -0.45 3.67
C TYR A 62 -5.99 -0.94 2.25
N PHE A 63 -7.24 -0.98 1.81
CA PHE A 63 -7.57 -1.17 0.40
C PHE A 63 -7.51 0.16 -0.32
N GLY A 64 -6.83 0.18 -1.46
CA GLY A 64 -6.75 1.33 -2.32
C GLY A 64 -6.63 0.96 -3.78
N GLN A 65 -6.31 1.96 -4.59
CA GLN A 65 -6.18 1.81 -6.03
C GLN A 65 -5.10 2.75 -6.54
N TYR A 66 -4.26 2.26 -7.44
CA TYR A 66 -3.35 3.17 -8.14
C TYR A 66 -4.08 3.97 -9.21
N ASP A 67 -3.78 5.25 -9.31
CA ASP A 67 -4.20 6.14 -10.37
C ASP A 67 -2.98 6.84 -10.98
N LYS A 68 -3.20 7.68 -11.98
CA LYS A 68 -2.11 8.41 -12.65
C LYS A 68 -1.32 9.34 -11.71
N LYS A 69 -1.90 9.72 -10.57
CA LYS A 69 -1.31 10.67 -9.62
C LYS A 69 -0.50 9.96 -8.53
N ASN A 70 -0.88 8.73 -8.19
CA ASN A 70 -0.27 7.99 -7.08
C ASN A 70 0.55 6.76 -7.53
N VAL A 71 0.55 6.40 -8.83
CA VAL A 71 1.32 5.25 -9.35
C VAL A 71 2.84 5.40 -9.17
N GLU A 72 3.32 6.63 -9.04
CA GLU A 72 4.73 6.94 -8.76
C GLU A 72 5.18 6.54 -7.34
N MET A 73 4.25 6.10 -6.48
CA MET A 73 4.58 5.48 -5.19
C MET A 73 5.16 4.07 -5.35
N LEU A 74 4.99 3.44 -6.51
CA LEU A 74 5.64 2.17 -6.83
C LEU A 74 7.14 2.41 -7.11
N PRO A 75 8.01 1.41 -6.84
CA PRO A 75 9.44 1.51 -7.14
C PRO A 75 9.70 1.97 -8.58
N LYS A 76 10.66 2.89 -8.78
CA LYS A 76 10.94 3.48 -10.09
C LYS A 76 11.45 2.44 -11.10
N GLU A 77 12.09 1.41 -10.57
CA GLU A 77 12.74 0.30 -11.25
C GLU A 77 11.70 -0.72 -11.75
N ARG A 78 10.48 -0.69 -11.20
CA ARG A 78 9.34 -1.49 -11.67
C ARG A 78 8.86 -0.94 -13.01
N ARG A 79 9.29 -1.60 -14.09
CA ARG A 79 9.04 -1.19 -15.50
C ARG A 79 7.55 -1.15 -15.87
N ASP A 80 6.74 -1.98 -15.22
CA ASP A 80 5.30 -2.17 -15.44
C ASP A 80 4.43 -1.38 -14.44
N LYS A 81 5.00 -0.43 -13.67
CA LYS A 81 4.26 0.32 -12.64
C LYS A 81 2.94 0.92 -13.14
N HIS A 82 2.89 1.38 -14.38
CA HIS A 82 1.69 1.98 -14.97
C HIS A 82 0.55 0.99 -15.26
N ASP A 83 0.84 -0.30 -15.29
CA ASP A 83 -0.16 -1.35 -15.54
C ASP A 83 -0.96 -1.67 -14.26
N TYR A 84 -0.51 -1.15 -13.11
CA TYR A 84 -1.24 -1.18 -11.84
C TYR A 84 -2.32 -0.09 -11.73
N VAL A 85 -2.32 0.91 -12.63
CA VAL A 85 -3.36 1.95 -12.64
C VAL A 85 -4.74 1.32 -12.81
N GLY A 86 -5.63 1.62 -11.89
CA GLY A 86 -6.99 1.12 -11.83
C GLY A 86 -7.13 -0.21 -11.09
N ARG A 87 -6.05 -0.86 -10.66
CA ARG A 87 -6.12 -2.15 -9.94
C ARG A 87 -6.26 -1.94 -8.44
N VAL A 88 -6.99 -2.83 -7.77
CA VAL A 88 -7.01 -2.89 -6.30
C VAL A 88 -5.61 -3.21 -5.78
N SER A 89 -5.20 -2.49 -4.75
CA SER A 89 -3.92 -2.68 -4.07
C SER A 89 -4.11 -2.56 -2.56
N LEU A 90 -3.13 -3.06 -1.80
CA LEU A 90 -3.15 -3.08 -0.34
C LEU A 90 -1.96 -2.31 0.23
N ALA A 91 -2.16 -1.61 1.34
CA ALA A 91 -1.09 -1.07 2.18
C ALA A 91 -1.27 -1.55 3.62
N LEU A 92 -0.16 -1.80 4.32
CA LEU A 92 -0.17 -2.28 5.70
C LEU A 92 0.27 -1.16 6.65
N ALA A 93 -0.38 -1.09 7.81
CA ALA A 93 0.00 -0.21 8.90
C ALA A 93 -0.04 -0.96 10.23
N ALA A 94 0.96 -0.70 11.07
CA ALA A 94 0.92 -1.05 12.48
C ALA A 94 -0.26 -0.32 13.14
N CYS A 95 -1.02 -1.00 13.98
CA CYS A 95 -2.23 -0.44 14.54
C CYS A 95 -2.53 -1.02 15.92
N ASN A 96 -2.95 -0.16 16.85
CA ASN A 96 -3.44 -0.57 18.16
C ASN A 96 -4.97 -0.42 18.23
N LYS A 97 -5.62 -1.40 18.86
CA LYS A 97 -7.03 -1.32 19.22
C LYS A 97 -7.21 -0.47 20.49
N LYS A 98 -8.00 0.60 20.38
CA LYS A 98 -8.57 1.36 21.50
C LYS A 98 -10.02 0.91 21.75
N GLU A 99 -10.69 1.46 22.77
CA GLU A 99 -12.03 1.04 23.19
C GLU A 99 -13.03 0.94 22.02
N ASN A 100 -13.07 1.93 21.14
CA ASN A 100 -14.02 1.98 20.02
C ASN A 100 -13.37 2.29 18.66
N GLU A 101 -12.04 2.31 18.59
CA GLU A 101 -11.32 2.70 17.38
C GLU A 101 -10.02 1.92 17.19
N TYR A 102 -9.49 2.00 15.98
CA TYR A 102 -8.23 1.41 15.58
C TYR A 102 -7.30 2.56 15.18
N GLU A 103 -6.26 2.81 15.95
CA GLU A 103 -5.33 3.91 15.71
C GLU A 103 -4.07 3.40 15.00
N ASP A 104 -3.70 4.04 13.90
CA ASP A 104 -2.46 3.72 13.21
C ASP A 104 -1.26 4.25 13.99
N ILE A 105 -0.21 3.44 14.05
CA ILE A 105 1.07 3.81 14.65
C ILE A 105 2.00 4.26 13.53
N TYR A 106 2.53 5.47 13.69
CA TYR A 106 3.56 6.04 12.84
C TYR A 106 4.79 6.22 13.74
N SER A 107 5.90 5.52 13.48
CA SER A 107 7.13 5.67 14.26
C SER A 107 8.02 6.75 13.66
N GLU A 108 8.54 7.68 14.45
CA GLU A 108 9.68 8.50 14.04
C GLU A 108 10.94 7.62 14.01
N ALA A 109 11.46 7.35 12.81
CA ALA A 109 12.75 6.72 12.46
C ALA A 109 13.35 5.67 13.45
N ASN A 110 13.38 4.41 13.02
CA ASN A 110 14.53 3.53 13.28
C ASN A 110 14.81 2.65 12.05
N GLU A 111 16.08 2.68 11.66
CA GLU A 111 16.74 2.04 10.53
C GLU A 111 16.22 0.63 10.17
N ILE A 112 15.44 0.52 9.08
CA ILE A 112 15.44 -0.71 8.28
C ILE A 112 16.75 -0.68 7.47
N GLN A 113 17.81 -1.24 8.03
CA GLN A 113 19.17 -1.22 7.46
C GLN A 113 19.38 -2.13 6.23
N ASP A 114 18.31 -2.67 5.63
CA ASP A 114 18.40 -3.33 4.33
C ASP A 114 17.31 -2.81 3.38
N THR A 115 17.57 -1.62 2.86
CA THR A 115 16.76 -0.89 1.88
C THR A 115 17.19 -1.18 0.45
N SER A 116 17.96 -2.25 0.21
CA SER A 116 18.37 -2.67 -1.13
C SER A 116 17.19 -3.00 -2.05
N ASN A 117 15.99 -3.27 -1.49
CA ASN A 117 14.72 -3.41 -2.21
C ASN A 117 13.66 -2.32 -1.85
N LEU A 118 14.06 -1.25 -1.16
CA LEU A 118 13.19 -0.15 -0.72
C LEU A 118 13.83 1.19 -1.12
N MET A 119 13.78 1.55 -2.40
CA MET A 119 14.31 2.84 -2.87
C MET A 119 13.24 3.61 -3.65
N LEU A 120 13.08 4.93 -3.52
CA LEU A 120 14.06 5.96 -3.21
C LEU A 120 13.37 7.19 -2.61
N MET A 121 13.96 7.74 -1.56
CA MET A 121 13.51 8.90 -0.80
C MET A 121 13.33 10.16 -1.65
N SER A 122 12.16 10.80 -1.52
CA SER A 122 12.01 12.22 -1.79
C SER A 122 12.14 12.97 -0.47
N ARG A 123 13.04 13.95 -0.46
CA ARG A 123 13.38 14.83 0.67
C ARG A 123 12.13 15.51 1.23
N ASN A 124 11.60 14.98 2.32
CA ASN A 124 11.00 15.72 3.44
C ASN A 124 10.57 14.69 4.49
N ASN A 125 11.08 14.83 5.71
CA ASN A 125 10.66 14.09 6.91
C ASN A 125 9.16 13.82 6.89
N ARG A 126 8.76 12.54 6.87
CA ARG A 126 7.47 12.04 7.38
C ARG A 126 7.36 10.52 7.23
N ASP A 127 7.31 9.86 8.38
CA ASP A 127 7.11 8.44 8.58
C ASP A 127 5.78 7.94 7.97
N SER A 128 5.74 6.66 7.59
CA SER A 128 4.90 6.22 6.48
C SER A 128 4.45 4.75 6.58
N PRO A 129 3.16 4.44 6.40
CA PRO A 129 2.66 3.08 6.17
C PRO A 129 3.43 2.37 5.06
N VAL A 130 3.62 1.05 5.21
CA VAL A 130 4.38 0.27 4.25
C VAL A 130 3.44 -0.32 3.21
N ASN A 131 3.65 0.08 1.97
CA ASN A 131 3.05 -0.56 0.82
C ASN A 131 3.90 -1.80 0.49
N ALA A 132 3.72 -2.85 1.29
CA ALA A 132 4.65 -3.98 1.36
C ALA A 132 4.21 -5.18 0.52
N GLY A 133 3.05 -5.09 -0.13
CA GLY A 133 2.47 -6.19 -0.87
C GLY A 133 3.10 -6.33 -2.25
N ASN A 134 3.67 -7.49 -2.55
CA ASN A 134 3.92 -7.87 -3.93
C ASN A 134 2.58 -8.25 -4.57
N VAL A 135 1.97 -7.28 -5.23
CA VAL A 135 0.71 -7.45 -5.94
C VAL A 135 0.98 -8.11 -7.28
N CYS A 136 0.33 -9.24 -7.52
CA CYS A 136 0.40 -9.98 -8.77
C CYS A 136 -0.49 -9.31 -9.84
N PRO A 137 0.07 -8.77 -10.93
CA PRO A 137 -0.72 -8.34 -12.08
C PRO A 137 -1.25 -9.56 -12.86
N PRO A 138 -2.32 -9.43 -13.67
CA PRO A 138 -2.72 -10.49 -14.57
C PRO A 138 -1.54 -10.79 -15.51
N ASP A 139 -1.31 -12.07 -15.77
CA ASP A 139 -0.14 -12.66 -16.44
C ASP A 139 1.08 -12.95 -15.55
N CYS A 140 0.98 -12.71 -14.24
CA CYS A 140 2.00 -13.18 -13.32
C CYS A 140 1.96 -14.71 -13.16
N THR A 141 3.13 -15.35 -13.14
CA THR A 141 3.27 -16.76 -12.80
C THR A 141 3.56 -16.89 -11.30
N PRO A 142 2.81 -17.72 -10.56
CA PRO A 142 3.02 -17.91 -9.12
C PRO A 142 4.36 -18.58 -8.79
#